data_AF-A0A3D0UWJ3-F1
#
_entry.id   AF-A0A3D0UWJ3-F1
#
_cell.length_a   1.000
_cell.length_b   1.000
_cell.length_c   1.000
_cell.angle_alpha   90.00
_cell.angle_beta   90.00
_cell.angle_gamma   90.00
#
_symmetry.space_group_name_H-M   'P 1'
#
loop_
_entity.id
_entity.type
_entity.pdbx_description
1 polymer ?
#
loop_
_entity_poly.entity_id
_entity_poly.type
_entity_poly.pdbx_seq_one_letter_code
_entity_poly.pdbx_strand_id
1 'polypeptide(L)'
;MPGIGSESTVIRYLDSTKGFATFDDIGFRGKTYEILKKNLEKNVGITIITGPTGSGKTTTLYSILHTLNDGERKIITLEDPVEYQLSGVQQSQINYTK
;
A
#
# COMPACT_ATOMS: atom_id res chain seq x y z
N MET A 1 16.40 3.36 21.17
CA MET A 1 17.72 3.85 20.71
C MET A 1 18.64 3.96 21.91
N PRO A 2 19.90 3.52 21.79
CA PRO A 2 20.88 3.65 22.87
C PRO A 2 21.14 5.14 23.15
N GLY A 3 20.87 5.56 24.39
CA GLY A 3 21.32 6.83 24.95
C GLY A 3 22.39 6.55 26.02
N ILE A 4 23.20 7.54 26.37
CA ILE A 4 24.19 7.40 27.45
C ILE A 4 23.42 7.07 28.75
N GLY A 5 23.62 5.86 29.29
CA GLY A 5 23.00 5.39 30.54
C GLY A 5 21.49 5.14 30.47
N SER A 6 20.86 5.13 29.30
CA SER A 6 19.42 4.86 29.17
C SER A 6 19.07 4.11 27.88
N GLU A 7 18.01 3.33 27.95
CA GLU A 7 17.38 2.72 26.80
C GLU A 7 16.09 3.45 26.48
N SER A 8 15.94 3.90 25.22
CA SER A 8 14.66 4.36 24.70
C SER A 8 14.03 3.30 23.80
N THR A 9 12.71 3.17 23.86
CA THR A 9 11.95 2.31 22.92
C THR A 9 10.90 3.17 22.22
N VAL A 10 10.75 2.95 20.92
CA VAL A 10 9.67 3.56 20.13
C VAL A 10 8.67 2.46 19.83
N ILE A 11 7.42 2.66 20.25
CA ILE A 11 6.32 1.77 19.90
C ILE A 11 5.54 2.45 18.79
N ARG A 12 5.50 1.82 17.62
CA ARG A 12 4.64 2.23 16.51
C ARG A 12 3.41 1.34 16.52
N TYR A 13 2.28 1.89 16.95
CA TYR A 13 0.99 1.23 16.82
C TYR A 13 0.35 1.63 15.50
N LEU A 14 0.04 0.64 14.67
CA LEU A 14 -0.71 0.80 13.44
C LEU A 14 -2.05 0.10 13.63
N ASP A 15 -3.13 0.87 13.49
CA ASP A 15 -4.48 0.36 13.63
C ASP A 15 -4.93 -0.28 12.31
N SER A 16 -4.99 -1.62 12.30
CA SER A 16 -5.41 -2.40 11.14
C SER A 16 -6.92 -2.41 10.90
N THR A 17 -7.72 -1.81 11.80
CA THR A 17 -9.18 -1.71 11.65
C THR A 17 -9.62 -0.52 10.80
N LYS A 18 -8.73 0.45 10.57
CA LYS A 18 -9.00 1.55 9.65
C LYS A 18 -9.07 1.02 8.23
N GLY A 19 -10.24 1.19 7.61
CA GLY A 19 -10.45 0.84 6.21
C GLY A 19 -9.47 1.56 5.27
N PHE A 20 -9.34 1.04 4.06
CA PHE A 20 -8.46 1.62 3.05
C PHE A 20 -8.97 2.98 2.60
N ALA A 21 -8.05 3.95 2.47
CA ALA A 21 -8.39 5.25 1.94
C ALA A 21 -8.83 5.11 0.47
N THR A 22 -9.95 5.72 0.10
CA THR A 22 -10.38 5.82 -1.30
C THR A 22 -9.50 6.80 -2.07
N PHE A 23 -9.56 6.77 -3.41
CA PHE A 23 -8.83 7.75 -4.23
C PHE A 23 -9.19 9.21 -3.90
N ASP A 24 -10.44 9.45 -3.53
CA ASP A 24 -10.91 10.78 -3.11
C ASP A 24 -10.28 11.20 -1.77
N ASP A 25 -10.11 10.26 -0.84
CA ASP A 25 -9.49 10.49 0.48
C ASP A 25 -8.01 10.84 0.35
N ILE A 26 -7.30 10.24 -0.61
CA ILE A 26 -5.87 10.49 -0.87
C ILE A 26 -5.63 11.62 -1.89
N GLY A 27 -6.68 12.31 -2.33
CA GLY A 27 -6.59 13.54 -3.12
C GLY A 27 -6.41 13.34 -4.64
N PHE A 28 -6.63 12.14 -5.17
CA PHE A 28 -6.69 11.92 -6.61
C PHE A 28 -8.02 12.46 -7.16
N ARG A 29 -7.96 13.53 -7.95
CA ARG A 29 -9.16 14.18 -8.53
C ARG A 29 -8.95 14.60 -9.97
N GLY A 30 -10.06 14.83 -10.67
CA GLY A 30 -10.10 15.39 -12.02
C GLY A 30 -9.19 14.64 -12.99
N LYS A 31 -8.42 15.38 -13.79
CA LYS A 31 -7.60 14.81 -14.86
C LYS A 31 -6.62 13.73 -14.39
N THR A 32 -6.01 13.89 -13.21
CA THR A 32 -5.05 12.91 -12.68
C THR A 32 -5.74 11.59 -12.32
N TYR A 33 -6.93 11.66 -11.73
CA TYR A 33 -7.73 10.48 -11.43
C TYR A 33 -8.16 9.74 -12.70
N GLU A 34 -8.63 10.46 -13.72
CA GLU A 34 -9.02 9.87 -15.02
C GLU A 34 -7.85 9.16 -15.72
N ILE A 35 -6.66 9.78 -15.69
CA ILE A 35 -5.45 9.16 -16.23
C ILE A 35 -5.10 7.88 -15.45
N LEU A 36 -5.16 7.92 -14.12
CA LEU A 36 -4.88 6.75 -13.30
C LEU A 36 -5.89 5.62 -13.61
N LYS A 37 -7.19 5.91 -13.55
CA LYS A 37 -8.28 4.95 -13.82
C LYS A 37 -8.11 4.27 -15.18
N LYS A 38 -7.87 5.05 -16.24
CA LYS A 38 -7.62 4.51 -17.58
C LYS A 38 -6.38 3.61 -17.65
N ASN A 39 -5.35 3.88 -16.84
CA ASN A 39 -4.18 3.01 -16.78
C ASN A 39 -4.45 1.72 -15.98
N LEU A 40 -5.29 1.78 -14.94
CA LEU A 40 -5.67 0.62 -14.14
C LEU A 40 -6.55 -0.38 -14.90
N GLU A 41 -7.29 0.07 -15.91
CA GLU A 41 -8.09 -0.79 -16.80
C GLU A 41 -7.24 -1.61 -17.80
N LYS A 42 -5.93 -1.35 -17.90
CA LYS A 42 -5.06 -2.07 -18.83
C LYS A 42 -4.70 -3.46 -18.29
N ASN A 43 -4.81 -4.48 -19.13
CA ASN A 43 -4.46 -5.86 -18.78
C ASN A 43 -2.96 -6.09 -18.55
N VAL A 44 -2.09 -5.24 -19.13
CA VAL A 44 -0.63 -5.36 -19.03
C VAL A 44 -0.01 -3.97 -18.96
N GLY A 45 0.93 -3.80 -18.03
CA GLY A 45 1.69 -2.57 -17.88
C GLY A 45 2.46 -2.55 -16.56
N ILE A 46 3.32 -1.53 -16.41
CA ILE A 46 4.04 -1.27 -15.17
C ILE A 46 3.62 0.11 -14.66
N THR A 47 3.19 0.16 -13.40
CA THR A 47 2.92 1.41 -12.68
C THR A 47 3.98 1.58 -11.60
N ILE A 48 4.64 2.74 -11.56
CA ILE A 48 5.67 3.06 -10.58
C ILE A 48 5.17 4.20 -9.69
N ILE A 49 5.09 3.95 -8.39
CA ILE A 49 4.76 4.96 -7.38
C ILE A 49 6.05 5.36 -6.69
N THR A 50 6.43 6.64 -6.81
CA THR A 50 7.69 7.18 -6.27
C THR A 50 7.44 8.41 -5.40
N GLY A 51 8.42 8.74 -4.56
CA GLY A 51 8.37 9.84 -3.58
C GLY A 51 9.19 9.55 -2.32
N PRO A 52 9.49 10.55 -1.48
CA PRO A 52 10.27 10.38 -0.25
C PRO A 52 9.54 9.55 0.81
N THR A 53 10.23 9.18 1.89
CA THR A 53 9.60 8.50 3.03
C THR A 53 8.46 9.34 3.60
N GLY A 54 7.32 8.71 3.91
CA GLY A 54 6.13 9.39 4.43
C GLY A 54 5.23 10.07 3.39
N SER A 55 5.54 10.00 2.09
CA SER A 55 4.74 10.63 1.03
C SER A 55 3.45 9.89 0.64
N GLY A 56 3.03 8.88 1.42
CA GLY A 56 1.80 8.12 1.14
C GLY A 56 1.89 7.05 0.05
N LYS A 57 3.10 6.63 -0.38
CA LYS A 57 3.26 5.60 -1.44
C LYS A 57 2.51 4.30 -1.15
N THR A 58 2.70 3.75 0.04
CA THR A 58 2.04 2.51 0.47
C THR A 58 0.53 2.69 0.52
N THR A 59 0.06 3.82 1.05
CA THR A 59 -1.37 4.16 1.08
C THR A 59 -1.95 4.17 -0.34
N THR A 60 -1.31 4.88 -1.27
CA THR A 60 -1.75 4.94 -2.67
C THR A 60 -1.76 3.55 -3.34
N LEU A 61 -0.73 2.73 -3.12
CA LEU A 61 -0.67 1.37 -3.64
C LEU A 61 -1.84 0.53 -3.12
N TYR A 62 -2.11 0.58 -1.83
CA TYR A 62 -3.20 -0.17 -1.21
C TYR A 62 -4.57 0.31 -1.69
N SER A 63 -4.78 1.62 -1.92
CA SER A 63 -6.00 2.14 -2.55
C SER A 63 -6.21 1.60 -3.96
N ILE A 64 -5.13 1.49 -4.74
CA ILE A 64 -5.14 0.89 -6.09
C ILE A 64 -5.51 -0.58 -6.02
N LEU A 65 -4.83 -1.37 -5.17
CA LEU A 65 -5.08 -2.80 -5.03
C LEU A 65 -6.51 -3.06 -4.55
N HIS A 66 -7.01 -2.27 -3.60
CA HIS A 66 -8.39 -2.37 -3.13
C HIS A 66 -9.40 -2.10 -4.25
N THR A 67 -9.14 -1.10 -5.11
CA THR A 67 -10.00 -0.80 -6.26
C THR A 67 -9.99 -1.90 -7.32
N LEU A 68 -8.83 -2.53 -7.55
CA LEU A 68 -8.69 -3.63 -8.51
C LEU A 68 -9.24 -4.96 -8.01
N ASN A 69 -9.45 -5.08 -6.69
CA ASN A 69 -9.92 -6.30 -6.03
C ASN A 69 -11.45 -6.43 -6.12
N ASP A 70 -11.95 -6.64 -7.34
CA ASP A 70 -13.38 -6.82 -7.65
C ASP A 70 -13.84 -8.29 -7.60
N GLY A 71 -12.96 -9.20 -7.17
CA GLY A 71 -13.23 -10.64 -7.12
C GLY A 71 -13.07 -11.38 -8.45
N GLU A 72 -12.85 -10.66 -9.56
CA GLU A 72 -12.59 -11.28 -10.86
C GLU A 72 -11.08 -11.46 -11.14
N ARG A 73 -10.25 -10.60 -10.54
CA ARG A 73 -8.80 -10.60 -10.74
C ARG A 73 -8.07 -11.38 -9.65
N LYS A 74 -7.10 -12.21 -10.05
CA LYS A 74 -6.13 -12.80 -9.12
C LYS A 74 -5.00 -11.80 -8.86
N ILE A 75 -4.94 -11.27 -7.63
CA ILE A 75 -3.92 -10.29 -7.22
C ILE A 75 -2.92 -10.97 -6.27
N ILE A 76 -1.63 -10.78 -6.54
CA ILE A 76 -0.53 -11.34 -5.75
C ILE A 76 0.47 -10.22 -5.44
N THR A 77 0.92 -10.10 -4.19
CA THR A 77 1.91 -9.11 -3.76
C THR A 77 3.09 -9.77 -3.04
N LEU A 78 4.25 -9.10 -3.10
CA LEU A 78 5.44 -9.41 -2.30
C LEU A 78 5.86 -8.14 -1.55
N GLU A 79 5.88 -8.18 -0.22
CA GLU A 79 5.96 -7.00 0.65
C GLU A 79 6.96 -7.21 1.82
N ASP A 80 7.48 -6.12 2.38
CA ASP A 80 8.42 -6.14 3.51
C ASP A 80 8.18 -4.97 4.48
N PRO A 81 7.49 -5.18 5.62
CA PRO A 81 6.55 -6.27 5.89
C PRO A 81 5.19 -6.03 5.20
N VAL A 82 4.27 -6.98 5.33
CA VAL A 82 2.85 -6.73 5.03
C VAL A 82 2.28 -5.80 6.11
N GLU A 83 1.83 -4.62 5.71
CA GLU A 83 1.36 -3.57 6.63
C GLU A 83 -0.10 -3.81 7.07
N TYR A 84 -0.96 -4.21 6.14
CA TYR A 84 -2.39 -4.49 6.37
C TYR A 84 -2.84 -5.68 5.53
N GLN A 85 -3.80 -6.46 6.05
CA GLN A 85 -4.36 -7.59 5.31
C GLN A 85 -5.48 -7.15 4.38
N LEU A 86 -5.31 -7.40 3.08
CA LEU A 86 -6.29 -7.19 2.02
C LEU A 86 -7.04 -8.50 1.77
N SER A 87 -8.30 -8.59 2.19
CA SER A 87 -9.15 -9.75 1.91
C SER A 87 -9.24 -9.99 0.39
N GLY A 88 -9.05 -11.23 -0.06
CA GLY A 88 -9.08 -11.60 -1.48
C GLY A 88 -7.76 -11.40 -2.23
N VAL A 89 -6.74 -10.79 -1.61
CA VAL A 89 -5.41 -10.61 -2.19
C VAL A 89 -4.43 -11.60 -1.57
N GLN A 90 -3.61 -12.27 -2.40
CA GLN A 90 -2.55 -13.15 -1.92
C GLN A 90 -1.29 -12.34 -1.61
N GLN A 91 -1.09 -12.01 -0.33
CA GLN A 91 0.05 -11.21 0.12
C GLN A 91 1.16 -12.11 0.69
N SER A 92 2.36 -11.99 0.13
CA SER A 92 3.56 -12.70 0.62
C SER A 92 4.51 -11.72 1.28
N GLN A 93 4.96 -12.02 2.50
CA GLN A 93 6.00 -11.23 3.14
C GLN A 93 7.38 -11.77 2.79
N ILE A 94 8.36 -10.89 2.60
CA ILE A 94 9.76 -11.30 2.43
C ILE A 94 10.24 -12.02 3.70
N ASN A 95 10.85 -13.19 3.49
CA ASN A 95 11.52 -13.94 4.54
C ASN A 95 13.03 -13.96 4.24
N TYR A 96 13.80 -13.26 5.06
CA TYR A 96 15.27 -13.13 4.93
C TYR A 96 16.07 -14.31 5.52
N THR A 97 15.40 -15.30 6.14
CA THR A 97 16.05 -16.41 6.85
C THR A 97 16.21 -17.68 6.00
N LYS A 98 15.79 -17.64 4.74
CA LYS A 98 16.04 -18.70 3.75
C LYS A 98 17.17 -18.33 2.80
#